data_AF-A0A081BCZ5-F1
#
_entry.id   AF-A0A081BCZ5-F1
#
_cell.length_a   1.000
_cell.length_b   1.000
_cell.length_c   1.000
_cell.angle_alpha   90.00
_cell.angle_beta   90.00
_cell.angle_gamma   90.00
#
_symmetry.space_group_name_H-M   'P 1'
#
loop_
_entity.id
_entity.type
_entity.pdbx_description
1 polymer ?
#
loop_
_entity_poly.entity_id
_entity_poly.type
_entity_poly.pdbx_seq_one_letter_code
_entity_poly.pdbx_strand_id
1 'polypeptide(L)'
;MGLLSRFRSPREDRLSPALPAAAPAGADAGGNALQGAISRALRPSGGSISQMAETAERLSGALHMLEAAILAIDHLTELLAEGTELCENARDTVNTAKRAAIAERYSALLERIDAYVMNIAAGEANLIDGSRKTCEITLDAAGQSRVVLHVANLTSGPSGLDLSAPGEAFASLSAIDRSLAELAVAKNIALHTADLFADSAAVLSERLARLKMY
;
A
#
# COMPACT_ATOMS: atom_id res chain seq x y z
N MET A 1 0.48 33.48 -62.75
CA MET A 1 0.09 34.61 -61.88
C MET A 1 0.90 34.45 -60.60
N GLY A 2 1.98 35.20 -60.33
CA GLY A 2 2.05 36.66 -60.11
C GLY A 2 1.49 36.95 -58.71
N LEU A 3 2.19 37.45 -57.68
CA LEU A 3 3.28 38.42 -57.53
C LEU A 3 4.02 38.12 -56.20
N LEU A 4 5.37 38.13 -56.10
CA LEU A 4 6.25 39.29 -55.80
C LEU A 4 5.85 40.04 -54.50
N SER A 5 6.71 40.50 -53.58
CA SER A 5 8.17 40.51 -53.40
C SER A 5 8.46 41.28 -52.09
N ARG A 6 9.55 40.90 -51.41
CA ARG A 6 10.61 41.74 -50.79
C ARG A 6 10.27 42.81 -49.73
N PHE A 7 11.04 42.83 -48.64
CA PHE A 7 12.08 43.83 -48.28
C PHE A 7 12.84 43.28 -47.04
N ARG A 8 14.10 42.81 -47.15
CA ARG A 8 15.41 43.51 -47.22
C ARG A 8 15.95 43.94 -45.84
N SER A 9 17.01 43.25 -45.39
CA SER A 9 17.93 43.58 -44.29
C SER A 9 18.92 44.70 -44.67
N PRO A 10 19.66 45.24 -43.69
CA PRO A 10 21.14 45.13 -43.73
C PRO A 10 21.72 44.79 -42.33
N ARG A 11 22.64 43.81 -42.13
CA ARG A 11 24.13 43.83 -42.33
C ARG A 11 24.75 45.14 -41.81
N GLU A 12 25.72 45.17 -40.89
CA GLU A 12 27.06 44.57 -40.87
C GLU A 12 27.68 44.89 -39.48
N ASP A 13 28.31 43.97 -38.76
CA ASP A 13 29.75 43.62 -38.85
C ASP A 13 30.52 44.22 -37.66
N ARG A 14 31.18 43.35 -36.87
CA ARG A 14 32.61 43.46 -36.54
C ARG A 14 33.07 42.46 -35.48
N LEU A 15 34.10 41.71 -35.90
CA LEU A 15 35.26 41.25 -35.13
C LEU A 15 35.09 39.99 -34.25
N SER A 16 35.49 38.84 -34.83
CA SER A 16 36.32 37.88 -34.09
C SER A 16 37.74 38.47 -33.95
N PRO A 17 38.48 38.17 -32.87
CA PRO A 17 39.29 36.94 -32.90
C PRO A 17 39.51 36.26 -31.53
N ALA A 18 40.14 35.09 -31.62
CA ALA A 18 40.95 34.39 -30.62
C ALA A 18 40.26 33.37 -29.68
N LEU A 19 40.51 32.10 -30.02
CA LEU A 19 40.64 31.01 -29.05
C LEU A 19 41.51 31.43 -27.85
N PRO A 20 41.35 30.71 -26.73
CA PRO A 20 42.52 30.10 -26.14
C PRO A 20 42.37 28.56 -26.02
N ALA A 21 43.40 27.91 -26.56
CA ALA A 21 44.11 26.75 -26.03
C ALA A 21 43.30 25.63 -25.35
N ALA A 22 43.33 24.48 -26.01
CA ALA A 22 43.26 23.19 -25.35
C ALA A 22 44.48 22.93 -24.44
N ALA A 23 44.23 22.09 -23.42
CA ALA A 23 45.14 21.27 -22.62
C ALA A 23 45.80 21.95 -21.38
N PRO A 24 45.99 21.21 -20.24
CA PRO A 24 46.26 19.78 -20.19
C PRO A 24 45.33 18.92 -19.32
N ALA A 25 45.33 17.63 -19.64
CA ALA A 25 44.92 16.56 -18.76
C ALA A 25 45.65 16.68 -17.41
N GLY A 26 44.88 16.78 -16.33
CA GLY A 26 45.30 16.51 -14.97
C GLY A 26 44.46 15.34 -14.45
N ALA A 27 45.02 14.15 -14.53
CA ALA A 27 44.49 12.97 -13.88
C ALA A 27 44.51 13.19 -12.36
N ASP A 28 43.37 13.46 -11.74
CA ASP A 28 43.12 13.26 -10.28
C ASP A 28 41.64 13.45 -9.87
N ALA A 29 40.69 13.29 -10.80
CA ALA A 29 39.26 13.52 -10.52
C ALA A 29 38.51 12.29 -9.95
N GLY A 30 39.12 11.10 -9.94
CA GLY A 30 38.48 9.86 -9.48
C GLY A 30 38.51 9.66 -7.96
N GLY A 31 39.59 10.11 -7.30
CA GLY A 31 39.77 9.93 -5.85
C GLY A 31 38.95 10.91 -5.01
N ASN A 32 38.88 12.17 -5.44
CA ASN A 32 38.31 13.26 -4.63
C ASN A 32 36.77 13.33 -4.70
N ALA A 33 36.16 12.94 -5.82
CA ALA A 33 34.70 12.84 -5.95
C ALA A 33 34.14 11.67 -5.13
N LEU A 34 34.84 10.53 -5.14
CA LEU A 34 34.50 9.36 -4.33
C LEU A 34 34.76 9.62 -2.84
N GLN A 35 35.89 10.23 -2.47
CA GLN A 35 36.13 10.67 -1.09
C GLN A 35 35.13 11.73 -0.62
N GLY A 36 34.71 12.66 -1.49
CA GLY A 36 33.67 13.64 -1.20
C GLY A 36 32.28 13.02 -1.04
N ALA A 37 31.95 12.00 -1.82
CA ALA A 37 30.71 11.24 -1.71
C ALA A 37 30.70 10.37 -0.44
N ILE A 38 31.80 9.70 -0.13
CA ILE A 38 32.01 8.92 1.10
C ILE A 38 31.98 9.84 2.32
N SER A 39 32.65 11.00 2.29
CA SER A 39 32.62 11.97 3.39
C SER A 39 31.24 12.60 3.59
N ARG A 40 30.44 12.73 2.53
CA ARG A 40 29.04 13.18 2.62
C ARG A 40 28.10 12.09 3.14
N ALA A 41 28.38 10.82 2.79
CA ALA A 41 27.68 9.65 3.31
C ALA A 41 28.05 9.32 4.77
N LEU A 42 29.28 9.64 5.19
CA LEU A 42 29.80 9.46 6.55
C LEU A 42 29.59 10.69 7.44
N ARG A 43 29.08 11.80 6.90
CA ARG A 43 28.77 12.97 7.72
C ARG A 43 27.61 12.56 8.63
N PRO A 44 27.76 12.57 9.97
CA PRO A 44 26.62 12.34 10.83
C PRO A 44 25.60 13.42 10.51
N SER A 45 24.46 13.01 9.96
CA SER A 45 23.24 13.80 9.97
C SER A 45 22.86 13.93 11.45
N GLY A 46 23.41 14.95 12.11
CA GLY A 46 22.90 15.40 13.39
C GLY A 46 21.48 15.90 13.15
N GLY A 47 20.52 14.97 13.15
CA GLY A 47 19.11 15.31 13.09
C GLY A 47 18.84 16.25 14.24
N SER A 48 18.22 17.41 13.96
CA SER A 48 17.75 18.23 15.07
C SER A 48 16.74 17.41 15.87
N ILE A 49 16.65 17.66 17.19
CA ILE A 49 15.68 17.01 18.08
C ILE A 49 14.26 17.04 17.46
N SER A 50 13.92 18.12 16.74
CA SER A 50 12.66 18.26 16.02
C SER A 50 12.47 17.21 14.91
N GLN A 51 13.50 16.88 14.13
CA GLN A 51 13.40 15.87 13.06
C GLN A 51 13.23 14.46 13.64
N MET A 52 13.89 14.15 14.76
CA MET A 52 13.72 12.88 15.45
C MET A 52 12.30 12.74 16.02
N ALA A 53 11.76 13.83 16.60
CA ALA A 53 10.40 13.85 17.11
C ALA A 53 9.35 13.64 16.01
N GLU A 54 9.47 14.34 14.87
CA GLU A 54 8.57 14.15 13.71
C GLU A 54 8.63 12.71 13.18
N THR A 55 9.82 12.12 13.12
CA THR A 55 10.00 10.73 12.66
C THR A 55 9.33 9.76 13.64
N ALA A 56 9.48 9.99 14.94
CA ALA A 56 8.82 9.19 15.96
C ALA A 56 7.29 9.28 15.88
N GLU A 57 6.75 10.47 15.59
CA GLU A 57 5.31 10.68 15.38
C GLU A 57 4.78 9.92 14.17
N ARG A 58 5.47 9.99 13.02
CA ARG A 58 5.11 9.23 11.81
C ARG A 58 5.14 7.72 12.05
N LEU A 59 6.17 7.22 12.74
CA LEU A 59 6.28 5.81 13.12
C LEU A 59 5.15 5.39 14.06
N SER A 60 4.80 6.23 15.04
CA SER A 60 3.67 5.97 15.94
C SER A 60 2.34 5.92 15.19
N GLY A 61 2.12 6.82 14.24
CA GLY A 61 0.93 6.81 13.37
C GLY A 61 0.86 5.53 12.52
N ALA A 62 1.99 5.11 11.95
CA ALA A 62 2.08 3.85 11.20
C ALA A 62 1.74 2.61 12.06
N LEU A 63 2.22 2.58 13.31
CA LEU A 63 1.87 1.52 14.25
C LEU A 63 0.37 1.48 14.58
N HIS A 64 -0.27 2.65 14.75
CA HIS A 64 -1.73 2.71 14.97
C HIS A 64 -2.51 2.23 13.74
N MET A 65 -2.03 2.51 12.52
CA MET A 65 -2.65 1.98 11.30
C MET A 65 -2.55 0.45 11.24
N LEU A 66 -1.40 -0.12 11.58
CA LEU A 66 -1.21 -1.57 11.61
C LEU A 66 -2.07 -2.24 12.68
N GLU A 67 -2.13 -1.67 13.89
CA GLU A 67 -2.96 -2.19 14.98
C GLU A 67 -4.45 -2.19 14.61
N ALA A 68 -4.96 -1.07 14.08
CA ALA A 68 -6.34 -0.99 13.65
C ALA A 68 -6.67 -1.98 12.52
N ALA A 69 -5.74 -2.20 11.60
CA ALA A 69 -5.91 -3.18 10.53
C ALA A 69 -5.92 -4.62 11.06
N ILE A 70 -5.06 -4.96 12.03
CA ILE A 70 -5.04 -6.29 12.68
C ILE A 70 -6.35 -6.54 13.42
N LEU A 71 -6.81 -5.58 14.24
CA LEU A 71 -8.09 -5.70 14.95
C LEU A 71 -9.28 -5.84 13.99
N ALA A 72 -9.23 -5.16 12.85
CA ALA A 72 -10.25 -5.30 11.83
C ALA A 72 -10.21 -6.67 11.14
N ILE A 73 -9.02 -7.24 10.94
CA ILE A 73 -8.88 -8.60 10.42
C ILE A 73 -9.47 -9.61 11.41
N ASP A 74 -9.26 -9.44 12.71
CA ASP A 74 -9.86 -10.32 13.72
C ASP A 74 -11.39 -10.33 13.58
N HIS A 75 -12.03 -9.15 13.52
CA HIS A 75 -13.48 -9.08 13.31
C HIS A 75 -13.93 -9.63 11.95
N LEU A 76 -13.16 -9.38 10.88
CA LEU A 76 -13.43 -9.98 9.57
C LEU A 76 -13.43 -11.50 9.63
N THR A 77 -12.53 -12.11 10.40
CA THR A 77 -12.49 -13.58 10.54
C THR A 77 -13.72 -14.14 11.26
N GLU A 78 -14.34 -13.36 12.15
CA GLU A 78 -15.63 -13.69 12.76
C GLU A 78 -16.77 -13.62 11.73
N LEU A 79 -16.79 -12.58 10.88
CA LEU A 79 -17.76 -12.45 9.79
C LEU A 79 -17.65 -13.59 8.78
N LEU A 80 -16.43 -14.01 8.44
CA LEU A 80 -16.20 -15.15 7.55
C LEU A 80 -16.63 -16.48 8.19
N ALA A 81 -16.49 -16.62 9.51
CA ALA A 81 -17.01 -17.77 10.23
C ALA A 81 -18.55 -17.81 10.18
N GLU A 82 -19.24 -16.67 10.36
CA GLU A 82 -20.70 -16.58 10.17
C GLU A 82 -21.10 -16.98 8.74
N GLY A 83 -20.34 -16.57 7.73
CA GLY A 83 -20.57 -17.00 6.34
C GLY A 83 -20.45 -18.51 6.17
N THR A 84 -19.48 -19.12 6.86
CA THR A 84 -19.28 -20.58 6.85
C THR A 84 -20.49 -21.28 7.45
N GLU A 85 -20.99 -20.80 8.59
CA GLU A 85 -22.20 -21.33 9.23
C GLU A 85 -23.43 -21.20 8.33
N LEU A 86 -23.60 -20.09 7.60
CA LEU A 86 -24.70 -19.94 6.64
C LEU A 86 -24.60 -20.97 5.51
N CYS A 87 -23.42 -21.19 4.96
CA CYS A 87 -23.21 -22.20 3.93
C CYS A 87 -23.46 -23.62 4.43
N GLU A 88 -22.99 -23.97 5.64
CA GLU A 88 -23.28 -25.28 6.27
C GLU A 88 -24.78 -25.48 6.49
N ASN A 89 -25.47 -24.48 7.04
CA ASN A 89 -26.92 -24.53 7.21
C ASN A 89 -27.67 -24.70 5.87
N ALA A 90 -27.20 -24.07 4.80
CA ALA A 90 -27.78 -24.23 3.48
C ALA A 90 -27.53 -25.62 2.87
N ARG A 91 -26.38 -26.21 3.17
CA ARG A 91 -26.00 -27.56 2.75
C ARG A 91 -26.97 -28.60 3.30
N ASP A 92 -27.33 -28.48 4.57
CA ASP A 92 -28.25 -29.38 5.27
C ASP A 92 -29.73 -29.11 4.93
N THR A 93 -30.01 -27.98 4.28
CA THR A 93 -31.36 -27.56 3.93
C THR A 93 -31.79 -28.12 2.57
N VAL A 94 -32.75 -29.05 2.60
CA VAL A 94 -33.38 -29.65 1.39
C VAL A 94 -34.39 -28.71 0.73
N ASN A 95 -35.05 -27.85 1.52
CA ASN A 95 -36.09 -26.96 1.02
C ASN A 95 -35.50 -25.73 0.30
N THR A 96 -35.87 -25.55 -0.97
CA THR A 96 -35.35 -24.48 -1.83
C THR A 96 -35.72 -23.07 -1.34
N ALA A 97 -36.92 -22.86 -0.80
CA ALA A 97 -37.33 -21.57 -0.26
C ALA A 97 -36.51 -21.20 0.99
N LYS A 98 -36.21 -22.17 1.85
CA LYS A 98 -35.33 -21.95 3.00
C LYS A 98 -33.90 -21.63 2.55
N ARG A 99 -33.40 -22.30 1.51
CA ARG A 99 -32.08 -22.01 0.94
C ARG A 99 -32.00 -20.60 0.35
N ALA A 100 -33.06 -20.13 -0.30
CA ALA A 100 -33.14 -18.75 -0.79
C ALA A 100 -33.06 -17.72 0.36
N ALA A 101 -33.77 -17.96 1.47
CA ALA A 101 -33.67 -17.08 2.65
C ALA A 101 -32.26 -17.07 3.27
N ILE A 102 -31.51 -18.18 3.20
CA ILE A 102 -30.11 -18.21 3.64
C ILE A 102 -29.22 -17.41 2.67
N ALA A 103 -29.45 -17.53 1.36
CA ALA A 103 -28.71 -16.75 0.36
C ALA A 103 -28.91 -15.24 0.56
N GLU A 104 -30.11 -14.79 0.92
CA GLU A 104 -30.36 -13.37 1.26
C GLU A 104 -29.55 -12.92 2.48
N ARG A 105 -29.46 -13.75 3.53
CA ARG A 105 -28.61 -13.46 4.70
C ARG A 105 -27.14 -13.42 4.34
N TYR A 106 -26.69 -14.32 3.48
CA TYR A 106 -25.32 -14.32 2.98
C TYR A 106 -25.02 -13.05 2.16
N SER A 107 -25.97 -12.58 1.34
CA SER A 107 -25.85 -11.30 0.64
C SER A 107 -25.62 -10.14 1.60
N ALA A 108 -26.47 -10.05 2.64
CA ALA A 108 -26.34 -9.02 3.67
C ALA A 108 -25.03 -9.12 4.44
N LEU A 109 -24.51 -10.33 4.65
CA LEU A 109 -23.22 -10.56 5.27
C LEU A 109 -22.06 -10.03 4.39
N LEU A 110 -22.07 -10.29 3.08
CA LEU A 110 -21.06 -9.77 2.16
C LEU A 110 -21.06 -8.23 2.13
N GLU A 111 -22.25 -7.62 2.08
CA GLU A 111 -22.39 -6.17 2.17
C GLU A 111 -21.84 -5.62 3.49
N ARG A 112 -22.08 -6.33 4.61
CA ARG A 112 -21.55 -5.96 5.93
C ARG A 112 -20.03 -6.10 5.99
N ILE A 113 -19.45 -7.14 5.38
CA ILE A 113 -18.00 -7.31 5.24
C ILE A 113 -17.42 -6.10 4.49
N ASP A 114 -17.97 -5.77 3.33
CA ASP A 114 -17.46 -4.66 2.51
C ASP A 114 -17.59 -3.32 3.21
N ALA A 115 -18.76 -3.05 3.81
CA ALA A 115 -18.98 -1.84 4.58
C ALA A 115 -18.01 -1.75 5.77
N TYR A 116 -17.74 -2.85 6.46
CA TYR A 116 -16.79 -2.87 7.57
C TYR A 116 -15.37 -2.57 7.09
N VAL A 117 -14.88 -3.34 6.11
CA VAL A 117 -13.53 -3.22 5.55
C VAL A 117 -13.27 -1.82 4.99
N MET A 118 -14.24 -1.21 4.30
CA MET A 118 -14.09 0.13 3.72
C MET A 118 -14.09 1.26 4.76
N ASN A 119 -14.73 1.07 5.92
CA ASN A 119 -14.92 2.14 6.91
C ASN A 119 -13.93 2.10 8.08
N ILE A 120 -12.85 1.34 7.99
CA ILE A 120 -11.81 1.33 9.03
C ILE A 120 -11.11 2.69 9.05
N ALA A 121 -11.37 3.45 10.10
CA ALA A 121 -10.75 4.75 10.34
C ALA A 121 -9.47 4.57 11.15
N ALA A 122 -8.31 4.52 10.47
CA ALA A 122 -7.01 4.50 11.11
C ALA A 122 -6.05 5.48 10.43
N GLY A 123 -5.83 6.63 11.06
CA GLY A 123 -4.87 7.63 10.57
C GLY A 123 -5.16 8.13 9.16
N GLU A 124 -4.13 8.09 8.30
CA GLU A 124 -4.17 8.68 6.94
C GLU A 124 -4.56 7.68 5.84
N ALA A 125 -4.58 6.37 6.12
CA ALA A 125 -4.82 5.35 5.12
C ALA A 125 -5.39 4.05 5.71
N ASN A 126 -6.35 3.46 5.00
CA ASN A 126 -6.80 2.09 5.22
C ASN A 126 -5.83 1.12 4.52
N LEU A 127 -5.42 0.06 5.22
CA LEU A 127 -4.45 -0.92 4.74
C LEU A 127 -5.10 -2.16 4.12
N ILE A 128 -6.41 -2.34 4.25
CA ILE A 128 -7.11 -3.58 3.85
C ILE A 128 -8.28 -3.38 2.86
N ASP A 129 -8.55 -2.16 2.41
CA ASP A 129 -9.66 -1.86 1.49
C ASP A 129 -9.31 -2.00 0.00
N GLY A 130 -8.05 -2.28 -0.33
CA GLY A 130 -7.58 -2.35 -1.71
C GLY A 130 -7.55 -1.01 -2.46
N SER A 131 -7.78 0.13 -1.79
CA SER A 131 -7.77 1.45 -2.43
C SER A 131 -6.39 1.86 -2.93
N ARG A 132 -5.33 1.26 -2.36
CA ARG A 132 -3.93 1.54 -2.67
C ARG A 132 -3.16 0.24 -2.89
N LYS A 133 -2.13 0.33 -3.74
CA LYS A 133 -1.18 -0.77 -3.98
C LYS A 133 0.00 -0.79 -3.02
N THR A 134 0.30 0.36 -2.42
CA THR A 134 1.41 0.54 -1.49
C THR A 134 1.05 1.64 -0.50
N CYS A 135 1.52 1.51 0.75
CA CYS A 135 1.49 2.58 1.73
C CYS A 135 2.94 2.91 2.13
N GLU A 136 3.40 4.13 1.88
CA GLU A 136 4.77 4.55 2.18
C GLU A 136 4.78 5.54 3.34
N ILE A 137 5.65 5.30 4.32
CA ILE A 137 5.89 6.17 5.47
C ILE A 137 7.26 6.80 5.32
N THR A 138 7.30 8.12 5.14
CA THR A 138 8.55 8.87 5.02
C THR A 138 9.20 9.04 6.40
N LEU A 139 10.48 8.66 6.50
CA LEU A 139 11.24 8.68 7.76
C LEU A 139 12.17 9.89 7.92
N ASP A 140 12.35 10.72 6.89
CA ASP A 140 13.14 11.93 7.00
C ASP A 140 12.50 13.10 6.24
N ALA A 141 12.90 14.33 6.59
CA ALA A 141 12.39 15.52 5.94
C ALA A 141 12.82 15.65 4.46
N ALA A 142 13.82 14.89 4.03
CA ALA A 142 14.36 14.91 2.67
C ALA A 142 13.66 13.92 1.72
N GLY A 143 12.78 13.06 2.23
CA GLY A 143 12.14 11.98 1.48
C GLY A 143 13.09 10.86 1.05
N GLN A 144 14.31 10.79 1.59
CA GLN A 144 15.34 9.84 1.15
C GLN A 144 15.16 8.48 1.83
N SER A 145 14.65 8.47 3.06
CA SER A 145 14.35 7.28 3.85
C SER A 145 12.84 7.06 3.94
N ARG A 146 12.41 5.84 3.61
CA ARG A 146 11.00 5.43 3.63
C ARG A 146 10.83 3.98 4.08
N VAL A 147 9.69 3.70 4.69
CA VAL A 147 9.22 2.33 4.94
C VAL A 147 7.99 2.09 4.10
N VAL A 148 7.93 0.94 3.43
CA VAL A 148 6.74 0.50 2.72
C VAL A 148 6.00 -0.47 3.62
N LEU A 149 4.74 -0.18 3.91
CA LEU A 149 3.84 -1.08 4.61
C LEU A 149 3.13 -1.99 3.61
N HIS A 150 2.89 -3.22 4.03
CA HIS A 150 2.00 -4.13 3.32
C HIS A 150 0.59 -3.52 3.28
N VAL A 151 -0.10 -3.77 2.16
CA VAL A 151 -1.52 -3.45 1.99
C VAL A 151 -2.20 -4.67 1.36
N ALA A 152 -3.48 -4.84 1.64
CA ALA A 152 -4.30 -5.91 1.10
C ALA A 152 -5.64 -5.36 0.63
N ASN A 153 -6.35 -6.16 -0.16
CA ASN A 153 -7.77 -5.97 -0.41
C ASN A 153 -8.51 -7.14 0.22
N LEU A 154 -9.27 -6.89 1.29
CA LEU A 154 -10.05 -7.89 2.00
C LEU A 154 -11.56 -7.68 1.82
N THR A 155 -11.96 -6.92 0.79
CA THR A 155 -13.37 -6.85 0.34
C THR A 155 -13.82 -8.18 -0.25
N SER A 156 -15.12 -8.44 -0.24
CA SER A 156 -15.73 -9.70 -0.68
C SER A 156 -15.54 -10.00 -2.18
N GLY A 157 -15.32 -8.96 -3.00
CA GLY A 157 -15.35 -9.08 -4.46
C GLY A 157 -14.09 -9.69 -5.13
N PRO A 158 -14.06 -9.74 -6.48
CA PRO A 158 -13.07 -10.50 -7.27
C PRO A 158 -11.63 -10.01 -7.25
N SER A 159 -11.38 -8.85 -6.64
CA SER A 159 -10.02 -8.31 -6.43
C SER A 159 -9.61 -8.31 -4.96
N GLY A 160 -10.47 -8.82 -4.08
CA GLY A 160 -10.22 -9.00 -2.66
C GLY A 160 -10.23 -10.49 -2.32
N LEU A 161 -11.30 -10.93 -1.64
CA LEU A 161 -11.47 -12.30 -1.18
C LEU A 161 -12.09 -13.24 -2.22
N ASP A 162 -12.60 -12.70 -3.33
CA ASP A 162 -13.19 -13.46 -4.45
C ASP A 162 -14.29 -14.44 -4.01
N LEU A 163 -15.19 -13.96 -3.15
CA LEU A 163 -16.31 -14.75 -2.64
C LEU A 163 -17.43 -14.80 -3.68
N SER A 164 -17.96 -16.00 -3.94
CA SER A 164 -19.08 -16.20 -4.84
C SER A 164 -20.30 -15.35 -4.44
N ALA A 165 -20.93 -14.72 -5.42
CA ALA A 165 -22.18 -14.00 -5.21
C ALA A 165 -23.29 -14.95 -4.74
N PRO A 166 -24.28 -14.49 -3.95
CA PRO A 166 -25.31 -15.36 -3.37
C PRO A 166 -26.08 -16.22 -4.38
N GLY A 167 -26.39 -15.65 -5.56
CA GLY A 167 -27.08 -16.37 -6.63
C GLY A 167 -26.28 -17.55 -7.18
N GLU A 168 -24.95 -17.45 -7.15
CA GLU A 168 -24.04 -18.51 -7.58
C GLU A 168 -23.75 -19.48 -6.43
N ALA A 169 -23.43 -18.94 -5.25
CA ALA A 169 -23.04 -19.68 -4.05
C ALA A 169 -24.10 -20.71 -3.60
N PHE A 170 -25.38 -20.39 -3.74
CA PHE A 170 -26.49 -21.23 -3.25
C PHE A 170 -27.28 -21.92 -4.36
N ALA A 171 -26.82 -21.86 -5.62
CA ALA A 171 -27.51 -22.45 -6.77
C ALA A 171 -27.65 -23.98 -6.69
N SER A 172 -26.66 -24.65 -6.10
CA SER A 172 -26.58 -26.10 -5.98
C SER A 172 -25.78 -26.51 -4.75
N LEU A 173 -25.84 -27.79 -4.36
CA LEU A 173 -24.97 -28.32 -3.30
C LEU A 173 -23.49 -28.18 -3.66
N SER A 174 -23.12 -28.40 -4.93
CA SER A 174 -21.73 -28.23 -5.37
C SER A 174 -21.26 -26.76 -5.33
N ALA A 175 -22.16 -25.80 -5.53
CA ALA A 175 -21.84 -24.39 -5.38
C ALA A 175 -21.68 -23.99 -3.90
N ILE A 176 -22.48 -24.59 -3.01
CA ILE A 176 -22.33 -24.40 -1.56
C ILE A 176 -20.97 -24.96 -1.10
N ASP A 177 -20.61 -26.16 -1.54
CA ASP A 177 -19.32 -26.76 -1.20
C ASP A 177 -18.13 -25.92 -1.72
N ARG A 178 -18.27 -25.29 -2.90
CA ARG A 178 -17.29 -24.34 -3.41
C ARG A 178 -17.21 -23.09 -2.53
N SER A 179 -18.35 -22.53 -2.13
CA SER A 179 -18.41 -21.33 -1.29
C SER A 179 -17.78 -21.57 0.09
N LEU A 180 -17.94 -22.77 0.66
CA LEU A 180 -17.25 -23.18 1.88
C LEU A 180 -15.73 -23.19 1.70
N ALA A 181 -15.23 -23.69 0.56
CA ALA A 181 -13.82 -23.66 0.25
C ALA A 181 -13.29 -22.23 0.04
N GLU A 182 -14.06 -21.37 -0.64
CA GLU A 182 -13.75 -19.94 -0.82
C GLU A 182 -13.64 -19.22 0.53
N LEU A 183 -14.60 -19.41 1.44
CA LEU A 183 -14.56 -18.84 2.79
C LEU A 183 -13.36 -19.32 3.62
N ALA A 184 -13.00 -20.60 3.50
CA ALA A 184 -11.81 -21.12 4.17
C ALA A 184 -10.51 -20.49 3.61
N VAL A 185 -10.41 -20.32 2.29
CA VAL A 185 -9.29 -19.62 1.66
C VAL A 185 -9.25 -18.15 2.08
N ALA A 186 -10.39 -17.45 2.05
CA ALA A 186 -10.51 -16.07 2.47
C ALA A 186 -10.06 -15.86 3.93
N LYS A 187 -10.44 -16.77 4.83
CA LYS A 187 -9.98 -16.75 6.23
C LYS A 187 -8.47 -16.90 6.34
N ASN A 188 -7.87 -17.82 5.59
CA ASN A 188 -6.42 -18.00 5.58
C ASN A 188 -5.69 -16.77 5.04
N ILE A 189 -6.22 -16.13 4.00
CA ILE A 189 -5.68 -14.88 3.45
C ILE A 189 -5.73 -13.76 4.50
N ALA A 190 -6.86 -13.63 5.20
CA ALA A 190 -7.02 -12.62 6.25
C ALA A 190 -6.00 -12.83 7.38
N LEU A 191 -5.89 -14.05 7.92
CA LEU A 191 -4.92 -14.39 8.97
C LEU A 191 -3.48 -14.17 8.53
N HIS A 192 -3.11 -14.61 7.32
CA HIS A 192 -1.78 -14.38 6.78
C HIS A 192 -1.46 -12.87 6.64
N THR A 193 -2.46 -12.07 6.27
CA THR A 193 -2.30 -10.60 6.18
C THR A 193 -2.03 -10.00 7.57
N ALA A 194 -2.72 -10.46 8.62
CA ALA A 194 -2.47 -10.02 9.98
C ALA A 194 -1.04 -10.37 10.44
N ASP A 195 -0.53 -11.56 10.10
CA ASP A 195 0.86 -11.94 10.41
C ASP A 195 1.86 -10.98 9.76
N LEU A 196 1.67 -10.63 8.47
CA LEU A 196 2.52 -9.66 7.77
C LEU A 196 2.47 -8.27 8.40
N PHE A 197 1.31 -7.86 8.90
CA PHE A 197 1.16 -6.59 9.62
C PHE A 197 1.84 -6.62 10.99
N ALA A 198 1.76 -7.74 11.71
CA ALA A 198 2.45 -7.92 12.98
C ALA A 198 3.97 -7.89 12.81
N ASP A 199 4.51 -8.55 11.77
CA ASP A 199 5.93 -8.49 11.42
C ASP A 199 6.38 -7.06 11.10
N SER A 200 5.57 -6.33 10.33
CA SER A 200 5.82 -4.91 10.02
C SER A 200 5.82 -4.06 11.30
N ALA A 201 4.85 -4.28 12.19
CA ALA A 201 4.73 -3.57 13.46
C ALA A 201 5.93 -3.83 14.38
N ALA A 202 6.46 -5.06 14.42
CA ALA A 202 7.66 -5.39 15.17
C ALA A 202 8.87 -4.58 14.70
N VAL A 203 9.11 -4.53 13.38
CA VAL A 203 10.22 -3.76 12.77
C VAL A 203 10.09 -2.26 13.05
N LEU A 204 8.88 -1.70 12.93
CA LEU A 204 8.63 -0.29 13.21
C LEU A 204 8.80 0.04 14.70
N SER A 205 8.31 -0.84 15.58
CA SER A 205 8.42 -0.68 17.03
C SER A 205 9.87 -0.67 17.49
N GLU A 206 10.71 -1.55 16.94
CA GLU A 206 12.14 -1.57 17.24
C GLU A 206 12.82 -0.26 16.81
N ARG A 207 12.48 0.25 15.62
CA ARG A 207 13.00 1.53 15.12
C ARG A 207 12.57 2.70 16.00
N LEU A 208 11.30 2.74 16.40
CA LEU A 208 10.77 3.76 17.29
C LEU A 208 11.45 3.72 18.67
N ALA A 209 11.69 2.52 19.23
CA ALA A 209 12.38 2.35 20.50
C ALA A 209 13.81 2.91 20.44
N ARG A 210 14.54 2.64 19.35
CA ARG A 210 15.89 3.19 19.14
C ARG A 210 15.88 4.72 19.10
N LEU A 211 14.88 5.35 18.48
CA LEU A 211 14.78 6.81 18.43
C LEU A 211 14.49 7.45 19.80
N LYS A 212 13.77 6.75 20.69
CA LYS A 212 13.45 7.24 22.05
C LYS A 212 14.60 7.09 23.05
N MET A 213 15.65 6.34 22.71
CA MET A 213 16.83 6.15 23.56
C MET A 213 17.89 7.25 23.39
N TYR A 214 17.75 8.11 22.37
CA TYR A 214 18.62 9.26 22.08
C TYR A 214 17.90 10.58 22.38
#